data_AF-A0A1I2FS27-F1
#
_entry.id   AF-A0A1I2FS27-F1
#
_cell.length_a   1.000
_cell.length_b   1.000
_cell.length_c   1.000
_cell.angle_alpha   90.00
_cell.angle_beta   90.00
_cell.angle_gamma   90.00
#
_symmetry.space_group_name_H-M   'P 1'
#
loop_
_entity.id
_entity.type
_entity.pdbx_description
1 polymer ?
#
loop_
_entity_poly.entity_id
_entity_poly.type
_entity_poly.pdbx_seq_one_letter_code
_entity_poly.pdbx_strand_id
1 'polypeptide(L)'
;GRDATGDSVGDSAAGCGCPVLGMPPATDAYEPTAAQHRFTSTRDRRCRTPNCGQRAGWADHDHVIPHADGGATTCTNLCCLCRSHHRLKTFARGWTFRMDPDGTLHVTSPSGITRTTRPPGLRPPPQPDPDPPPDDHPDEPDDDPPPF
;
A
#
# COMPACT_ATOMS: atom_id res chain seq x y z
N GLY A 1 -52.88 -27.73 -26.06
CA GLY A 1 -52.45 -26.43 -25.52
C GLY A 1 -51.19 -26.64 -24.74
N ARG A 2 -50.17 -25.81 -24.97
CA ARG A 2 -48.94 -25.79 -24.19
C ARG A 2 -49.22 -24.99 -22.92
N ASP A 3 -48.99 -25.58 -21.75
CA ASP A 3 -48.90 -24.82 -20.50
C ASP A 3 -47.48 -24.97 -19.97
N ALA A 4 -46.70 -23.91 -20.14
CA ALA A 4 -45.34 -23.78 -19.69
C ALA A 4 -45.35 -23.25 -18.25
N THR A 5 -45.06 -24.10 -17.28
CA THR A 5 -44.65 -23.66 -15.94
C THR A 5 -43.20 -23.22 -16.03
N GLY A 6 -42.97 -21.90 -15.96
CA GLY A 6 -41.65 -21.31 -15.90
C GLY A 6 -40.94 -21.70 -14.62
N ASP A 7 -39.90 -22.52 -14.75
CA ASP A 7 -38.90 -22.72 -13.71
C ASP A 7 -38.06 -21.45 -13.62
N SER A 8 -38.16 -20.78 -12.47
CA SER A 8 -37.39 -19.58 -12.18
C SER A 8 -35.96 -20.01 -11.85
N VAL A 9 -35.10 -20.07 -12.86
CA VAL A 9 -33.65 -20.19 -12.69
C VAL A 9 -33.15 -18.94 -11.97
N GLY A 10 -33.00 -19.05 -10.65
CA GLY A 10 -32.23 -18.10 -9.86
C GLY A 10 -30.79 -18.12 -10.35
N ASP A 11 -30.30 -16.96 -10.77
CA ASP A 11 -28.88 -16.70 -11.05
C ASP A 11 -28.09 -16.80 -9.75
N SER A 12 -27.83 -18.03 -9.32
CA SER A 12 -26.78 -18.31 -8.34
C SER A 12 -25.47 -18.22 -9.10
N ALA A 13 -24.95 -17.00 -9.23
CA ALA A 13 -23.53 -16.80 -9.49
C ALA A 13 -22.78 -17.55 -8.38
N ALA A 14 -22.37 -18.78 -8.69
CA ALA A 14 -21.52 -19.59 -7.85
C ALA A 14 -20.17 -18.88 -7.74
N GLY A 15 -20.08 -17.95 -6.79
CA GLY A 15 -18.83 -17.42 -6.33
C GLY A 15 -17.98 -18.60 -5.92
N CYS A 16 -16.81 -18.75 -6.53
CA CYS A 16 -15.82 -19.73 -6.10
C CYS A 16 -15.64 -19.56 -4.59
N GLY A 17 -16.01 -20.58 -3.80
CA GLY A 17 -15.98 -20.57 -2.33
C GLY A 17 -14.58 -20.46 -1.72
N CYS A 18 -13.61 -19.99 -2.49
CA CYS A 18 -12.33 -19.51 -2.00
C CYS A 18 -12.62 -18.31 -1.08
N PRO A 19 -12.39 -18.41 0.24
CA PRO A 19 -12.42 -17.23 1.06
C PRO A 19 -11.38 -16.28 0.46
N VAL A 20 -11.82 -15.11 0.00
CA VAL A 20 -10.93 -13.96 -0.10
C VAL A 20 -10.28 -13.88 1.26
N LEU A 21 -8.96 -14.12 1.31
CA LEU A 21 -8.20 -14.08 2.55
C LEU A 21 -8.23 -12.62 3.01
N GLY A 22 -9.21 -12.30 3.84
CA GLY A 22 -9.20 -11.09 4.63
C GLY A 22 -7.92 -11.04 5.47
N MET A 23 -7.59 -9.86 5.98
CA MET A 23 -6.43 -9.72 6.84
C MET A 23 -6.57 -10.66 8.06
N PRO A 24 -5.60 -11.56 8.30
CA PRO A 24 -5.59 -12.40 9.49
C PRO A 24 -5.60 -11.54 10.76
N PRO A 25 -6.19 -12.04 11.87
CA PRO A 25 -6.20 -11.30 13.13
C PRO A 25 -4.78 -11.07 13.66
N ALA A 26 -4.68 -10.09 14.57
CA ALA A 26 -3.47 -9.85 15.34
C ALA A 26 -3.18 -11.02 16.31
N THR A 27 -1.94 -11.09 16.78
CA THR A 27 -1.52 -12.00 17.86
C THR A 27 -0.60 -11.25 18.82
N ASP A 28 -0.61 -11.66 20.09
CA ASP A 28 0.29 -11.16 21.13
C ASP A 28 1.67 -11.84 21.10
N ALA A 29 1.81 -12.90 20.30
CA ALA A 29 3.09 -13.57 20.12
C ALA A 29 4.03 -12.74 19.23
N TYR A 30 5.33 -12.83 19.50
CA TYR A 30 6.36 -12.26 18.63
C TYR A 30 6.34 -12.87 17.22
N GLU A 31 6.23 -14.20 17.15
CA GLU A 31 6.28 -14.93 15.88
C GLU A 31 4.96 -14.76 15.10
N PRO A 32 5.01 -14.35 13.83
CA PRO A 32 3.82 -14.28 12.98
C PRO A 32 3.19 -15.65 12.77
N THR A 33 1.86 -15.69 12.68
CA THR A 33 1.15 -16.93 12.37
C THR A 33 1.35 -17.32 10.90
N ALA A 34 1.15 -18.60 10.57
CA ALA A 34 1.20 -19.06 9.17
C ALA A 34 0.22 -18.29 8.25
N ALA A 35 -0.94 -17.87 8.77
CA ALA A 35 -1.88 -17.04 8.02
C ALA A 35 -1.30 -15.64 7.75
N GLN A 36 -0.67 -15.01 8.74
CA GLN A 36 0.00 -13.71 8.59
C GLN A 36 1.19 -13.80 7.62
N HIS A 37 2.01 -14.85 7.71
CA HIS A 37 3.08 -15.11 6.73
C HIS A 37 2.53 -15.17 5.30
N ARG A 38 1.47 -15.95 5.07
CA ARG A 38 0.85 -16.07 3.74
C ARG A 38 0.30 -14.74 3.25
N PHE A 39 -0.42 -14.01 4.10
CA PHE A 39 -0.99 -12.71 3.74
C PHE A 39 0.12 -11.71 3.38
N THR A 40 1.10 -11.51 4.25
CA THR A 40 2.16 -10.52 4.05
C THR A 40 3.04 -10.87 2.84
N SER A 41 3.38 -12.15 2.64
CA SER A 41 4.15 -12.59 1.47
C SER A 41 3.41 -12.34 0.16
N THR A 42 2.10 -12.60 0.14
CA THR A 42 1.23 -12.37 -1.03
C THR A 42 1.08 -10.88 -1.32
N ARG A 43 0.88 -10.07 -0.27
CA ARG A 43 0.77 -8.61 -0.35
C ARG A 43 2.06 -7.99 -0.88
N ASP A 44 3.21 -8.39 -0.35
CA ASP A 44 4.47 -7.68 -0.58
C ASP A 44 5.23 -8.18 -1.81
N ARG A 45 5.17 -9.49 -2.09
CA ARG A 45 5.83 -10.23 -3.19
C ARG A 45 7.37 -10.16 -3.24
N ARG A 46 7.96 -9.10 -2.69
CA ARG A 46 9.38 -8.80 -2.63
C ARG A 46 9.71 -7.95 -1.40
N CYS A 47 10.99 -7.78 -1.13
CA CYS A 47 11.50 -6.80 -0.18
C CYS A 47 10.89 -5.42 -0.46
N ARG A 48 10.37 -4.78 0.58
CA ARG A 48 9.60 -3.53 0.47
C ARG A 48 10.45 -2.26 0.51
N THR A 49 11.72 -2.35 0.87
CA THR A 49 12.65 -1.23 0.71
C THR A 49 12.69 -0.76 -0.75
N PRO A 50 12.59 0.55 -1.00
CA PRO A 50 12.61 1.12 -2.35
C PRO A 50 13.72 0.54 -3.22
N ASN A 51 13.38 0.19 -4.45
CA ASN A 51 14.27 -0.37 -5.48
C ASN A 51 14.88 -1.75 -5.18
N CYS A 52 14.53 -2.40 -4.07
CA CYS A 52 14.99 -3.77 -3.81
C CYS A 52 14.16 -4.80 -4.61
N GLY A 53 14.85 -5.68 -5.34
CA GLY A 53 14.23 -6.75 -6.13
C GLY A 53 14.20 -8.14 -5.46
N GLN A 54 14.68 -8.28 -4.22
CA GLN A 54 14.74 -9.58 -3.55
C GLN A 54 13.34 -10.15 -3.31
N ARG A 55 13.11 -11.41 -3.72
CA ARG A 55 11.79 -12.05 -3.65
C ARG A 55 11.40 -12.35 -2.20
N ALA A 56 10.10 -12.35 -1.90
CA ALA A 56 9.58 -12.56 -0.55
C ALA A 56 10.01 -13.89 0.10
N GLY A 57 10.24 -14.95 -0.69
CA GLY A 57 10.73 -16.23 -0.18
C GLY A 57 12.14 -16.19 0.45
N TRP A 58 12.87 -15.09 0.27
CA TRP A 58 14.19 -14.83 0.87
C TRP A 58 14.16 -13.63 1.84
N ALA A 59 12.97 -13.14 2.17
CA ALA A 59 12.75 -12.01 3.05
C ALA A 59 12.21 -12.47 4.40
N ASP A 60 12.56 -11.72 5.44
CA ASP A 60 11.96 -11.82 6.76
C ASP A 60 10.63 -11.07 6.78
N HIS A 61 9.72 -11.51 7.65
CA HIS A 61 8.50 -10.78 8.01
C HIS A 61 8.82 -9.90 9.21
N ASP A 62 9.21 -8.66 8.91
CA ASP A 62 9.76 -7.74 9.88
C ASP A 62 8.70 -6.76 10.42
N HIS A 63 8.68 -6.54 11.74
CA HIS A 63 7.79 -5.59 12.39
C HIS A 63 8.27 -4.15 12.15
N VAL A 64 7.47 -3.33 11.47
CA VAL A 64 7.77 -1.91 11.19
C VAL A 64 7.99 -1.13 12.48
N ILE A 65 7.05 -1.24 13.42
CA ILE A 65 7.23 -0.88 14.83
C ILE A 65 7.78 -2.13 15.53
N PRO A 66 9.00 -2.11 16.08
CA PRO A 66 9.58 -3.29 16.72
C PRO A 66 8.68 -3.86 17.81
N HIS A 67 8.60 -5.18 17.88
CA HIS A 67 7.82 -5.85 18.93
C HIS A 67 8.32 -5.52 20.34
N ALA A 68 9.64 -5.37 20.51
CA ALA A 68 10.24 -4.95 21.77
C ALA A 68 9.83 -3.53 22.22
N ASP A 69 9.41 -2.68 21.27
CA ASP A 69 8.92 -1.32 21.51
C ASP A 69 7.38 -1.27 21.59
N GLY A 70 6.72 -2.42 21.77
CA GLY A 70 5.26 -2.54 21.88
C GLY A 70 4.53 -2.69 20.54
N GLY A 71 5.25 -2.92 19.45
CA GLY A 71 4.64 -3.18 18.14
C GLY A 71 3.89 -4.51 18.09
N ALA A 72 2.57 -4.46 17.86
CA ALA A 72 1.75 -5.67 17.75
C ALA A 72 2.12 -6.52 16.51
N THR A 73 1.99 -7.84 16.63
CA THR A 73 2.17 -8.76 15.50
C THR A 73 0.90 -8.82 14.67
N THR A 74 0.82 -7.93 13.67
CA THR A 74 -0.31 -7.80 12.74
C THR A 74 0.20 -7.66 11.31
N CYS A 75 -0.59 -8.04 10.30
CA CYS A 75 -0.22 -7.78 8.90
C CYS A 75 -0.07 -6.29 8.58
N THR A 76 -0.64 -5.43 9.40
CA THR A 76 -0.59 -3.97 9.32
C THR A 76 0.68 -3.37 9.94
N ASN A 77 1.45 -4.19 10.68
CA ASN A 77 2.77 -3.87 11.23
C ASN A 77 3.89 -4.76 10.65
N LEU A 78 3.57 -5.84 9.94
CA LEU A 78 4.57 -6.74 9.31
C LEU A 78 4.84 -6.36 7.85
N CYS A 79 6.10 -6.36 7.42
CA CYS A 79 6.48 -6.17 6.02
C CYS A 79 7.63 -7.11 5.61
N CYS A 80 7.70 -7.48 4.33
CA CYS A 80 8.82 -8.27 3.82
C CYS A 80 10.08 -7.40 3.68
N LEU A 81 11.14 -7.73 4.42
CA LEU A 81 12.47 -7.14 4.26
C LEU A 81 13.53 -8.23 4.05
N CYS A 82 14.39 -8.09 3.04
CA CYS A 82 15.52 -9.01 2.92
C CYS A 82 16.51 -8.81 4.09
N ARG A 83 17.33 -9.82 4.38
CA ARG A 83 18.30 -9.78 5.49
C ARG A 83 19.13 -8.50 5.56
N SER A 84 19.57 -7.97 4.41
CA SER A 84 20.35 -6.72 4.35
C SER A 84 19.53 -5.50 4.83
N HIS A 85 18.29 -5.37 4.36
CA HIS A 85 17.44 -4.24 4.71
C HIS A 85 16.80 -4.35 6.09
N HIS A 86 16.54 -5.57 6.57
CA HIS A 86 16.18 -5.77 7.97
C HIS A 86 17.33 -5.29 8.86
N ARG A 87 18.58 -5.68 8.60
CA ARG A 87 19.74 -5.18 9.34
C ARG A 87 19.91 -3.65 9.23
N LEU A 88 19.67 -3.07 8.05
CA LEU A 88 19.68 -1.63 7.87
C LEU A 88 18.68 -0.96 8.82
N LYS A 89 17.43 -1.41 8.83
CA LYS A 89 16.38 -0.89 9.71
C LYS A 89 16.74 -1.02 11.19
N THR A 90 17.27 -2.16 11.60
CA THR A 90 17.51 -2.46 13.02
C THR A 90 18.77 -1.79 13.56
N PHE A 91 19.84 -1.69 12.78
CA PHE A 91 21.16 -1.31 13.29
C PHE A 91 21.70 0.02 12.76
N ALA A 92 21.21 0.51 11.62
CA ALA A 92 21.69 1.78 11.07
C ALA A 92 20.94 2.97 11.68
N ARG A 93 21.69 3.96 12.18
CA ARG A 93 21.12 5.17 12.77
C ARG A 93 20.49 6.07 11.71
N GLY A 94 19.42 6.76 12.07
CA GLY A 94 18.77 7.79 11.24
C GLY A 94 17.86 7.24 10.14
N TRP A 95 17.77 5.92 9.95
CA TRP A 95 16.77 5.31 9.08
C TRP A 95 15.44 5.18 9.82
N THR A 96 14.35 5.57 9.17
CA THR A 96 13.00 5.45 9.72
C THR A 96 12.10 4.70 8.74
N PHE A 97 11.28 3.80 9.28
CA PHE A 97 10.30 3.03 8.52
C PHE A 97 8.91 3.29 9.10
N ARG A 98 7.95 3.60 8.24
CA ARG A 98 6.55 3.83 8.62
C ARG A 98 5.65 3.15 7.61
N MET A 99 4.61 2.46 8.05
CA MET A 99 3.68 1.77 7.16
C MET A 99 2.26 2.23 7.44
N ASP A 100 1.53 2.53 6.37
CA ASP A 100 0.11 2.86 6.42
C ASP A 100 -0.75 1.59 6.49
N PRO A 101 -2.02 1.68 6.93
CA PRO A 101 -2.91 0.53 7.00
C PRO A 101 -3.15 -0.21 5.68
N ASP A 102 -2.98 0.48 4.55
CA ASP A 102 -3.08 -0.09 3.20
C ASP A 102 -1.81 -0.88 2.76
N GLY A 103 -0.77 -0.92 3.60
CA GLY A 103 0.52 -1.56 3.32
C GLY A 103 1.51 -0.69 2.54
N THR A 104 1.20 0.59 2.32
CA THR A 104 2.14 1.57 1.78
C THR A 104 3.28 1.78 2.78
N LEU A 105 4.50 1.49 2.37
CA LEU A 105 5.70 1.61 3.20
C LEU A 105 6.46 2.87 2.82
N HIS A 106 6.80 3.69 3.81
CA HIS A 106 7.61 4.88 3.71
C HIS A 106 8.94 4.60 4.40
N VAL A 107 10.03 4.82 3.67
CA VAL A 107 11.39 4.65 4.17
C VAL A 107 12.11 5.98 4.05
N THR A 108 12.52 6.53 5.18
CA THR A 108 13.23 7.81 5.28
C THR A 108 14.70 7.53 5.56
N SER A 109 15.58 8.06 4.71
CA SER A 109 17.03 7.97 4.89
C SER A 109 17.52 8.93 5.99
N PRO A 110 18.75 8.75 6.49
CA PRO A 110 19.35 9.68 7.46
C PRO A 110 19.47 11.13 6.96
N SER A 111 19.46 11.34 5.63
CA SER A 111 19.44 12.66 5.01
C SER A 111 18.04 13.29 4.92
N GLY A 112 17.01 12.64 5.48
CA GLY A 112 15.61 13.10 5.47
C GLY A 112 14.84 12.78 4.18
N ILE A 113 15.46 12.12 3.20
CA ILE A 113 14.78 11.78 1.94
C ILE A 113 13.85 10.59 2.17
N THR A 114 12.56 10.78 1.92
CA THR A 114 11.56 9.72 2.02
C THR A 114 11.25 9.12 0.65
N ARG A 115 11.23 7.79 0.60
CA ARG A 115 10.83 7.02 -0.58
C ARG A 115 9.75 6.02 -0.20
N THR A 116 8.78 5.85 -1.09
CA THR A 116 7.57 5.07 -0.82
C THR A 116 7.47 3.87 -1.74
N THR A 117 7.00 2.74 -1.22
CA THR A 117 6.59 1.58 -2.01
C THR A 117 5.15 1.21 -1.68
N ARG A 118 4.38 0.76 -2.67
CA ARG A 118 2.99 0.28 -2.51
C ARG A 118 2.89 -1.22 -2.79
N PRO A 119 2.01 -1.97 -2.11
CA PRO A 119 1.76 -3.37 -2.44
C PRO A 119 1.39 -3.50 -3.93
N PRO A 120 1.91 -4.49 -4.66
CA PRO A 120 1.51 -4.70 -6.05
C PRO A 120 0.00 -4.93 -6.16
N GLY A 121 -0.66 -4.17 -7.05
CA GLY A 121 -2.12 -4.22 -7.23
C GLY A 121 -2.90 -3.21 -6.39
N LEU A 122 -2.26 -2.50 -5.45
CA LEU A 122 -2.85 -1.33 -4.82
C LEU A 122 -2.88 -0.19 -5.86
N ARG A 123 -4.09 0.21 -6.27
CA ARG A 123 -4.27 1.38 -7.14
C ARG A 123 -3.72 2.61 -6.41
N PRO A 124 -2.88 3.44 -7.04
CA PRO A 124 -2.51 4.73 -6.47
C PRO A 124 -3.79 5.53 -6.16
N PRO A 125 -3.83 6.31 -5.06
CA PRO A 125 -4.90 7.27 -4.88
C PRO A 125 -4.92 8.21 -6.10
N PRO A 126 -6.11 8.68 -6.52
CA PRO A 126 -6.19 9.69 -7.58
C PRO A 126 -5.28 10.86 -7.22
N GLN A 127 -4.48 11.32 -8.20
CA GLN A 127 -3.70 12.53 -8.02
C GLN A 127 -4.69 13.70 -7.89
N PRO A 128 -4.48 14.65 -6.97
CA PRO A 128 -5.23 15.90 -7.03
C PRO A 128 -5.00 16.56 -8.39
N ASP A 129 -6.04 17.20 -8.93
CA ASP A 129 -5.91 17.95 -10.16
C ASP A 129 -4.83 19.03 -9.98
N PRO A 130 -4.01 19.32 -11.00
CA PRO A 130 -3.07 20.43 -10.93
C PRO A 130 -3.83 21.73 -10.70
N ASP A 131 -3.23 22.65 -9.94
CA ASP A 131 -3.76 24.01 -9.84
C ASP A 131 -3.90 24.59 -11.26
N PRO A 132 -5.00 25.31 -11.55
CA PRO A 132 -5.13 25.99 -12.83
C PRO A 132 -3.92 26.92 -13.03
N PRO A 133 -3.42 27.07 -14.27
CA PRO A 133 -2.36 28.02 -14.54
C PRO A 133 -2.78 29.42 -14.06
N PRO A 134 -1.84 30.26 -13.59
CA PRO A 134 -2.16 31.64 -13.27
C PRO A 134 -2.75 32.33 -14.51
N ASP A 135 -3.73 33.21 -14.28
CA ASP A 135 -4.26 34.09 -15.33
C ASP A 135 -3.17 35.07 -15.76
N ASP A 136 -2.33 34.67 -16.71
CA ASP A 136 -1.39 35.54 -17.44
C ASP A 136 -2.13 36.27 -18.57
N HIS A 137 -3.30 36.84 -18.27
CA HIS A 137 -3.93 37.81 -19.14
C HIS A 137 -3.29 39.17 -18.85
N PRO A 138 -2.44 39.73 -19.72
CA PRO A 138 -2.07 41.14 -19.58
C PRO A 138 -3.35 41.95 -19.65
N ASP A 139 -3.56 42.86 -18.68
CA ASP A 139 -4.58 43.90 -18.79
C ASP A 139 -4.40 44.58 -20.15
N GLU A 140 -5.29 44.31 -21.10
CA GLU A 140 -5.33 45.07 -22.34
C GLU A 140 -5.56 46.54 -21.94
N PRO A 141 -4.72 47.49 -22.37
CA PRO A 141 -4.99 48.88 -22.09
C PRO A 141 -6.33 49.25 -22.73
N ASP A 142 -7.21 49.90 -21.97
CA ASP A 142 -8.47 50.47 -22.46
C ASP A 142 -8.17 51.33 -23.69
N ASP A 143 -8.39 50.77 -24.88
CA ASP A 143 -8.42 51.50 -26.15
C ASP A 143 -9.74 52.29 -26.21
N ASP A 144 -9.81 53.39 -25.45
CA ASP A 144 -10.88 54.37 -25.56
C ASP A 144 -10.50 55.37 -26.67
N PRO A 145 -11.15 55.33 -27.85
CA PRO A 145 -10.81 56.23 -28.94
C PRO A 145 -11.27 57.66 -28.61
N PRO A 146 -10.46 58.69 -28.90
CA PRO A 146 -10.82 60.06 -28.55
C PRO A 146 -12.05 60.54 -29.33
N PRO A 147 -12.92 61.38 -28.72
CA PRO A 147 -14.08 61.92 -29.40
C PRO A 147 -13.66 62.92 -30.51
N PHE A 148 -14.40 62.87 -31.62
CA PHE A 148 -14.23 63.68 -32.85
C PHE A 148 -14.31 65.19 -32.63
#